data_AF-X1J053-F1
#
_entry.id   AF-X1J053-F1
#
_cell.length_a   1.000
_cell.length_b   1.000
_cell.length_c   1.000
_cell.angle_alpha   90.00
_cell.angle_beta   90.00
_cell.angle_gamma   90.00
#
_symmetry.space_group_name_H-M   'P 1'
#
loop_
_entity.id
_entity.type
_entity.pdbx_description
1 polymer ?
#
loop_
_entity_poly.entity_id
_entity_poly.type
_entity_poly.pdbx_seq_one_letter_code
_entity_poly.pdbx_strand_id
1 'polypeptide(L)'
;MNKAIKKISIWSLFFLIVLALSCVMVEKKIPSKLSPTLSEEVKREKDPLQYAYQNYVFASISITNGNYKQAEIYLKEALKNDEDSPYLLMKLSQVLVENGKMEDALHFARKTVDLAPDDLKAREFLAEIYSQLKKFDLAISQY
;
A
#
# COMPACT_ATOMS: atom_id res chain seq x y z
N MET A 1 45.83 38.07 39.95
CA MET A 1 45.62 37.77 38.51
C MET A 1 46.73 36.87 38.03
N ASN A 2 46.46 35.62 37.64
CA ASN A 2 47.02 34.99 36.44
C ASN A 2 46.35 33.64 36.17
N LYS A 3 45.98 33.46 34.91
CA LYS A 3 44.97 32.54 34.39
C LYS A 3 45.44 31.09 34.45
N ALA A 4 44.61 30.23 35.04
CA ALA A 4 44.71 28.78 34.93
C ALA A 4 44.31 28.35 33.51
N ILE A 5 45.27 28.38 32.58
CA ILE A 5 45.09 27.80 31.25
C ILE A 5 45.61 26.36 31.35
N LYS A 6 44.68 25.41 31.53
CA LYS A 6 44.95 23.98 31.38
C LYS A 6 45.67 23.77 30.04
N LYS A 7 46.86 23.16 30.07
CA LYS A 7 47.56 22.66 28.87
C LYS A 7 46.65 21.63 28.21
N ILE A 8 45.83 22.08 27.28
CA ILE A 8 45.12 21.19 26.37
C ILE A 8 46.24 20.48 25.60
N SER A 9 46.33 19.16 25.80
CA SER A 9 47.32 18.35 25.11
C SER A 9 47.16 18.59 23.62
N ILE A 10 48.26 18.86 22.92
CA ILE A 10 48.26 19.06 21.47
C ILE A 10 47.57 17.87 20.77
N TRP A 11 47.66 16.68 21.38
CA TRP A 11 46.96 15.48 20.95
C TRP A 11 45.43 15.53 21.16
N SER A 12 44.94 16.17 22.22
CA SER A 12 43.49 16.35 22.42
C SER A 12 42.88 17.41 21.48
N LEU A 13 43.65 18.43 21.09
CA LEU A 13 43.21 19.39 20.08
C LEU A 13 43.24 18.76 18.67
N PHE A 14 44.26 17.94 18.37
CA PHE A 14 44.38 17.20 17.12
C PHE A 14 43.27 16.15 16.96
N PHE A 15 42.90 15.44 18.03
CA PHE A 15 41.82 14.46 18.01
C PHE A 15 40.44 15.10 17.76
N LEU A 16 40.20 16.30 18.30
CA LEU A 16 38.97 17.08 18.05
C LEU A 16 38.90 17.63 16.61
N ILE A 17 40.04 17.99 16.01
CA ILE A 17 40.11 18.43 14.60
C ILE A 17 39.86 17.25 13.65
N VAL A 18 40.37 16.06 13.96
CA VAL A 18 40.12 14.82 13.19
C VAL A 18 38.63 14.42 13.25
N LEU A 19 37.96 14.59 14.40
CA LEU A 19 36.53 14.35 14.58
C LEU A 19 35.64 15.37 13.83
N ALA A 20 36.10 16.61 13.63
CA ALA A 20 35.37 17.62 12.88
C ALA A 20 35.55 17.50 11.35
N LEU A 21 36.66 16.92 10.88
CA LEU A 21 36.93 16.68 9.46
C LEU A 21 36.22 15.45 8.89
N SER A 22 35.66 14.56 9.73
CA SER A 22 34.87 13.41 9.25
C SER A 22 33.55 13.79 8.59
N CYS A 23 33.08 15.03 8.75
CA CYS A 23 31.93 15.57 8.02
C CYS A 23 32.31 16.30 6.71
N VAL A 24 33.61 16.41 6.37
CA VAL A 24 34.06 17.24 5.23
C VAL A 24 34.75 16.42 4.12
N MET A 25 34.86 15.09 4.25
CA MET A 25 35.49 14.26 3.22
C MET A 25 34.73 12.95 2.94
N VAL A 26 33.51 13.08 2.40
CA VAL A 26 32.98 12.09 1.46
C VAL A 26 32.78 12.79 0.12
N GLU A 27 33.87 13.30 -0.44
CA GLU A 27 33.95 13.48 -1.88
C GLU A 27 34.32 12.11 -2.45
N LYS A 28 33.30 11.24 -2.55
CA LYS A 28 33.45 9.97 -3.23
C LYS A 28 33.72 10.33 -4.69
N LYS A 29 34.97 10.21 -5.11
CA LYS A 29 35.41 10.26 -6.50
C LYS A 29 34.67 9.14 -7.24
N ILE A 30 33.46 9.43 -7.71
CA ILE A 30 32.72 8.56 -8.61
C ILE A 30 33.61 8.44 -9.85
N PRO A 31 34.00 7.23 -10.27
CA PRO A 31 34.76 7.07 -11.50
C PRO A 31 33.99 7.74 -12.63
N SER A 32 34.70 8.55 -13.41
CA SER A 32 34.22 9.42 -14.49
C SER A 32 33.69 8.65 -15.72
N LYS A 33 32.77 7.71 -15.49
CA LYS A 33 31.95 6.98 -16.47
C LYS A 33 30.51 6.76 -15.96
N LEU A 34 30.02 7.65 -15.10
CA LEU A 34 28.63 7.65 -14.66
C LEU A 34 28.11 9.09 -14.57
N SER A 35 27.95 9.71 -15.73
CA SER A 35 27.15 10.93 -15.93
C SER A 35 26.26 10.70 -17.14
N PRO A 36 25.17 11.47 -17.29
CA PRO A 36 23.89 11.35 -16.61
C PRO A 36 22.84 10.87 -17.62
N THR A 37 22.42 9.62 -17.55
CA THR A 37 21.16 9.15 -18.17
C THR A 37 20.16 8.71 -17.11
N LEU A 38 20.29 9.26 -15.91
CA LEU A 38 19.18 9.39 -14.95
C LEU A 38 18.36 10.67 -15.21
N SER A 39 18.70 11.43 -16.26
CA SER A 39 17.93 12.58 -16.76
C SER A 39 17.14 12.27 -18.02
N GLU A 40 17.12 11.02 -18.49
CA GLU A 40 15.95 10.58 -19.21
C GLU A 40 14.92 10.26 -18.14
N GLU A 41 13.98 11.20 -17.96
CA GLU A 41 12.69 10.90 -17.37
C GLU A 41 12.24 9.58 -17.95
N VAL A 42 12.38 8.50 -17.17
CA VAL A 42 11.64 7.28 -17.41
C VAL A 42 10.21 7.75 -17.21
N LYS A 43 9.58 8.15 -18.30
CA LYS A 43 8.15 8.25 -18.46
C LYS A 43 7.68 6.80 -18.28
N ARG A 44 7.65 6.36 -17.02
CA ARG A 44 7.13 5.08 -16.59
C ARG A 44 5.65 5.19 -16.90
N GLU A 45 5.29 4.80 -18.11
CA GLU A 45 3.97 4.30 -18.37
C GLU A 45 3.76 3.21 -17.33
N LYS A 46 3.01 3.54 -16.27
CA LYS A 46 2.78 2.60 -15.17
C LYS A 46 2.05 1.44 -15.80
N ASP A 47 2.60 0.24 -15.62
CA ASP A 47 1.87 -0.99 -15.92
C ASP A 47 0.46 -0.87 -15.31
N PRO A 48 -0.62 -1.02 -16.09
CA PRO A 48 -1.99 -0.93 -15.57
C PRO A 48 -2.19 -1.76 -14.30
N LEU A 49 -1.57 -2.94 -14.25
CA LEU A 49 -1.63 -3.82 -13.08
C LEU A 49 -0.89 -3.21 -11.89
N GLN A 50 0.28 -2.61 -12.11
CA GLN A 50 1.00 -1.87 -11.06
C GLN A 50 0.15 -0.73 -10.49
N TYR A 51 -0.60 -0.02 -11.34
CA TYR A 51 -1.51 1.04 -10.89
C TYR A 51 -2.68 0.47 -10.07
N ALA A 52 -3.23 -0.69 -10.46
CA ALA A 52 -4.25 -1.39 -9.68
C ALA A 52 -3.75 -1.73 -8.26
N TYR A 53 -2.56 -2.35 -8.16
CA TYR A 53 -1.96 -2.71 -6.87
C TYR A 53 -1.61 -1.49 -6.01
N GLN A 54 -1.18 -0.39 -6.62
CA GLN A 54 -0.96 0.86 -5.88
C GLN A 54 -2.25 1.35 -5.21
N ASN A 55 -3.36 1.36 -5.95
CA ASN A 55 -4.65 1.76 -5.40
C ASN A 55 -5.15 0.78 -4.33
N TYR A 56 -4.95 -0.53 -4.52
CA TYR A 56 -5.25 -1.52 -3.49
C TYR A 56 -4.49 -1.27 -2.17
N VAL A 57 -3.23 -0.85 -2.23
CA VAL A 57 -2.47 -0.47 -1.02
C VAL A 57 -3.10 0.73 -0.31
N PHE A 58 -3.50 1.77 -1.05
CA PHE A 58 -4.20 2.92 -0.46
C PHE A 58 -5.56 2.54 0.13
N ALA A 59 -6.29 1.62 -0.52
CA ALA A 59 -7.51 1.05 0.04
C ALA A 59 -7.23 0.33 1.35
N SER A 60 -6.19 -0.51 1.41
CA SER A 60 -5.81 -1.27 2.60
C SER A 60 -5.49 -0.36 3.78
N ILE A 61 -4.72 0.71 3.55
CA ILE A 61 -4.44 1.73 4.58
C ILE A 61 -5.74 2.39 5.04
N SER A 62 -6.64 2.71 4.11
CA SER A 62 -7.93 3.33 4.43
C SER A 62 -8.82 2.40 5.27
N ILE A 63 -8.83 1.09 4.96
CA ILE A 63 -9.53 0.06 5.74
C ILE A 63 -8.97 0.00 7.17
N THR A 64 -7.65 -0.06 7.33
CA THR A 64 -7.02 -0.08 8.66
C THR A 64 -7.35 1.16 9.49
N ASN A 65 -7.56 2.30 8.83
CA ASN A 65 -7.97 3.54 9.48
C ASN A 65 -9.50 3.67 9.70
N GLY A 66 -10.29 2.66 9.33
CA GLY A 66 -11.76 2.71 9.40
C GLY A 66 -12.42 3.63 8.36
N ASN A 67 -11.65 4.15 7.40
CA ASN A 67 -12.10 5.08 6.37
C ASN A 67 -12.69 4.33 5.17
N TYR A 68 -13.77 3.59 5.39
CA TYR A 68 -14.37 2.70 4.38
C TYR A 68 -14.88 3.42 3.12
N LYS A 69 -15.36 4.66 3.24
CA LYS A 69 -15.72 5.48 2.06
C LYS A 69 -14.53 5.72 1.14
N GLN A 70 -13.36 6.00 1.73
CA GLN A 70 -12.14 6.24 0.97
C GLN A 70 -11.58 4.92 0.40
N ALA A 71 -11.67 3.83 1.16
CA ALA A 71 -11.29 2.51 0.69
C ALA A 71 -12.10 2.09 -0.56
N GLU A 72 -13.41 2.38 -0.59
CA GLU A 72 -14.28 2.10 -1.73
C GLU A 72 -13.79 2.82 -2.99
N ILE A 73 -13.41 4.10 -2.88
CA ILE A 73 -12.89 4.90 -4.00
C ILE A 73 -11.63 4.25 -4.55
N TYR A 74 -10.66 3.94 -3.69
CA TYR A 74 -9.41 3.32 -4.12
C TYR A 74 -9.61 1.93 -4.73
N LEU A 75 -10.51 1.10 -4.19
CA LEU A 75 -10.81 -0.21 -4.79
C LEU A 75 -11.47 -0.08 -6.15
N LYS A 76 -12.35 0.90 -6.34
CA LYS A 76 -12.94 1.20 -7.65
C LYS A 76 -11.88 1.66 -8.66
N GLU A 77 -10.93 2.49 -8.26
CA GLU A 77 -9.79 2.86 -9.12
C GLU A 77 -8.89 1.67 -9.45
N ALA A 78 -8.68 0.76 -8.50
CA ALA A 78 -7.92 -0.47 -8.74
C ALA A 78 -8.60 -1.35 -9.80
N LEU A 79 -9.90 -1.57 -9.65
CA LEU A 79 -10.70 -2.39 -10.57
C LEU A 79 -10.73 -1.85 -12.00
N LYS A 80 -10.60 -0.53 -12.23
CA LYS A 80 -10.51 0.01 -13.61
C LYS A 80 -9.35 -0.56 -14.43
N ASN A 81 -8.33 -1.13 -13.77
CA ASN A 81 -7.16 -1.69 -14.43
C ASN A 81 -7.05 -3.21 -14.24
N ASP A 82 -7.97 -3.82 -13.48
CA ASP A 82 -8.04 -5.26 -13.19
C ASP A 82 -9.49 -5.65 -12.84
N GLU A 83 -10.39 -5.50 -13.83
CA GLU A 83 -11.86 -5.49 -13.65
C GLU A 83 -12.46 -6.81 -13.16
N ASP A 84 -11.76 -7.91 -13.43
CA ASP A 84 -12.21 -9.28 -13.15
C ASP A 84 -11.33 -9.96 -12.11
N SER A 85 -10.57 -9.19 -11.32
CA SER A 85 -9.85 -9.72 -10.17
C SER A 85 -10.84 -10.15 -9.07
N PRO A 86 -11.01 -11.46 -8.80
CA PRO A 86 -11.94 -11.90 -7.76
C PRO A 86 -11.51 -11.36 -6.39
N TYR A 87 -10.21 -11.21 -6.19
CA TYR A 87 -9.65 -10.64 -4.97
C TYR A 87 -10.08 -9.18 -4.75
N LEU A 88 -9.95 -8.32 -5.75
CA LEU A 88 -10.33 -6.90 -5.63
C LEU A 88 -11.86 -6.74 -5.54
N LEU A 89 -12.62 -7.55 -6.27
CA LEU A 89 -14.09 -7.58 -6.19
C LEU A 89 -14.56 -7.99 -4.79
N MET A 90 -13.96 -9.04 -4.21
CA MET A 90 -14.26 -9.46 -2.84
C MET A 90 -13.92 -8.37 -1.82
N LYS A 91 -12.76 -7.73 -1.97
CA LYS A 91 -12.35 -6.62 -1.09
C LYS A 91 -13.30 -5.44 -1.18
N LEU A 92 -13.74 -5.07 -2.39
CA LEU A 92 -14.74 -4.02 -2.58
C LEU A 92 -16.06 -4.39 -1.92
N SER A 93 -16.52 -5.63 -2.10
CA SER A 93 -17.73 -6.12 -1.47
C SER A 93 -17.67 -6.04 0.06
N GLN A 94 -16.56 -6.41 0.67
CA GLN A 94 -16.32 -6.29 2.12
C GLN A 94 -16.43 -4.83 2.59
N VAL A 95 -15.78 -3.91 1.88
CA VAL A 95 -15.83 -2.47 2.19
C VAL A 95 -17.23 -1.90 2.03
N LEU A 96 -18.02 -2.40 1.07
CA LEU A 96 -19.39 -1.94 0.85
C LEU A 96 -20.33 -2.37 2.00
N VAL A 97 -20.12 -3.55 2.59
CA VAL A 97 -20.82 -3.97 3.82
C VAL A 97 -20.54 -2.98 4.95
N GLU A 98 -19.26 -2.65 5.17
CA GLU A 98 -18.85 -1.67 6.19
C GLU A 98 -19.42 -0.26 5.93
N ASN A 99 -19.64 0.11 4.67
CA ASN A 99 -20.29 1.35 4.27
C ASN A 99 -21.83 1.31 4.36
N GLY A 100 -22.43 0.19 4.77
CA GLY A 100 -23.88 0.00 4.82
C GLY A 100 -24.55 -0.13 3.45
N LYS A 101 -23.77 -0.37 2.38
CA LYS A 101 -24.25 -0.52 1.00
C LYS A 101 -24.45 -1.99 0.67
N MET A 102 -25.42 -2.61 1.32
CA MET A 102 -25.61 -4.07 1.29
C MET A 102 -25.93 -4.62 -0.10
N GLU A 103 -26.73 -3.91 -0.89
CA GLU A 103 -27.13 -4.31 -2.24
C GLU A 103 -25.95 -4.28 -3.22
N ASP A 104 -25.11 -3.24 -3.13
CA ASP A 104 -23.88 -3.13 -3.93
C ASP A 104 -22.88 -4.21 -3.52
N ALA A 105 -22.72 -4.47 -2.22
CA ALA A 105 -21.89 -5.56 -1.72
C ALA A 105 -22.34 -6.90 -2.32
N LEU A 106 -23.65 -7.20 -2.23
CA LEU A 106 -24.20 -8.42 -2.81
C LEU A 106 -23.90 -8.57 -4.31
N HIS A 107 -23.92 -7.47 -5.08
CA HIS A 107 -23.56 -7.49 -6.49
C HIS A 107 -22.11 -7.96 -6.72
N PHE A 108 -21.14 -7.37 -6.01
CA PHE A 108 -19.73 -7.72 -6.18
C PHE A 108 -19.36 -9.08 -5.58
N ALA A 109 -20.00 -9.50 -4.48
CA ALA A 109 -19.83 -10.84 -3.93
C ALA A 109 -20.29 -11.92 -4.91
N ARG A 110 -21.44 -11.74 -5.59
CA ARG A 110 -21.87 -12.66 -6.66
C ARG A 110 -20.86 -12.73 -7.79
N LYS A 111 -20.43 -11.57 -8.31
CA LYS A 111 -19.42 -11.53 -9.39
C LYS A 111 -18.12 -12.25 -8.97
N THR A 112 -17.73 -12.13 -7.71
CA THR A 112 -16.56 -12.85 -7.16
C THR A 112 -16.75 -14.37 -7.24
N VAL A 113 -17.88 -14.89 -6.78
CA VAL A 113 -18.18 -16.33 -6.82
C VAL A 113 -18.34 -16.83 -8.25
N ASP A 114 -18.92 -16.04 -9.15
CA ASP A 114 -19.04 -16.39 -10.56
C ASP A 114 -17.66 -16.56 -11.24
N LEU A 115 -16.69 -15.72 -10.88
CA LEU A 115 -15.32 -15.78 -11.41
C LEU A 115 -14.43 -16.83 -10.72
N ALA A 116 -14.67 -17.09 -9.43
CA ALA A 116 -13.90 -18.03 -8.62
C ALA A 116 -14.85 -18.97 -7.86
N PRO A 117 -15.54 -19.89 -8.57
CA PRO A 117 -16.56 -20.73 -7.97
C PRO A 117 -16.01 -21.71 -6.94
N ASP A 118 -14.72 -22.02 -6.93
CA ASP A 118 -14.10 -22.91 -5.96
C ASP A 118 -13.48 -22.17 -4.76
N ASP A 119 -13.56 -20.82 -4.73
CA ASP A 119 -13.11 -20.03 -3.58
C ASP A 119 -14.13 -20.12 -2.45
N LEU A 120 -13.84 -21.00 -1.49
CA LEU A 120 -14.66 -21.19 -0.29
C LEU A 120 -14.88 -19.89 0.47
N LYS A 121 -13.89 -18.98 0.54
CA LYS A 121 -14.04 -17.72 1.27
C LYS A 121 -15.02 -16.78 0.56
N ALA A 122 -15.01 -16.77 -0.77
CA ALA A 122 -15.95 -15.99 -1.55
C ALA A 122 -17.39 -16.50 -1.37
N ARG A 123 -17.57 -17.83 -1.37
CA ARG A 123 -18.88 -18.46 -1.11
C ARG A 123 -19.39 -18.20 0.30
N GLU A 124 -18.53 -18.38 1.31
CA GLU A 124 -18.84 -18.09 2.71
C GLU A 124 -19.28 -16.63 2.88
N PHE A 125 -18.54 -15.70 2.28
CA PHE A 125 -18.87 -14.29 2.36
C PHE A 125 -20.19 -13.94 1.64
N LEU A 126 -20.47 -14.55 0.48
CA LEU A 126 -21.75 -14.41 -0.20
C LEU A 126 -22.91 -14.99 0.63
N ALA A 127 -22.69 -16.13 1.30
CA ALA A 127 -23.65 -16.73 2.22
C ALA A 127 -23.96 -15.81 3.41
N GLU A 128 -22.93 -15.15 3.95
CA GLU A 128 -23.07 -14.16 5.02
C GLU A 128 -23.96 -12.99 4.58
N ILE A 129 -23.69 -12.41 3.42
CA ILE A 129 -24.50 -11.32 2.87
C ILE A 129 -25.95 -11.78 2.66
N TYR A 130 -26.18 -12.96 2.08
CA TYR A 130 -27.53 -13.51 1.94
C TYR A 130 -28.23 -13.71 3.29
N SER A 131 -27.51 -14.16 4.31
CA SER A 131 -28.04 -14.34 5.67
C SER A 131 -28.45 -13.01 6.30
N GLN A 132 -27.61 -11.97 6.18
CA GLN A 132 -27.94 -10.62 6.66
C GLN A 132 -29.18 -10.04 5.96
N LEU A 133 -29.37 -10.38 4.67
CA LEU A 133 -30.56 -10.03 3.88
C LEU A 133 -31.76 -10.97 4.11
N LYS A 134 -31.66 -11.93 5.04
CA LYS A 134 -32.69 -12.93 5.36
C LYS A 134 -33.08 -13.84 4.17
N LYS A 135 -32.17 -14.01 3.20
CA LYS A 135 -32.33 -14.89 2.04
C LYS A 135 -31.70 -16.25 2.33
N PHE A 136 -32.25 -16.96 3.31
CA PHE A 136 -31.62 -18.17 3.87
C PHE A 136 -31.43 -19.31 2.86
N ASP A 137 -32.38 -19.51 1.94
CA ASP A 137 -32.25 -20.55 0.90
C ASP A 137 -31.02 -20.30 0.02
N LEU A 138 -30.79 -19.03 -0.36
CA LEU A 138 -29.62 -18.65 -1.13
C LEU A 138 -28.34 -18.77 -0.31
N ALA A 139 -28.37 -18.43 0.98
CA ALA A 139 -27.21 -18.60 1.86
C ALA A 139 -26.80 -20.08 1.96
N ILE A 140 -27.75 -20.99 2.17
CA ILE A 140 -27.50 -22.43 2.26
C ILE A 140 -26.92 -22.97 0.95
N SER A 141 -27.39 -22.48 -0.21
CA SER A 141 -26.89 -22.93 -1.51
C SER A 141 -25.40 -22.63 -1.77
N GLN A 142 -24.77 -21.78 -0.96
CA GLN A 142 -23.36 -21.44 -1.09
C GLN A 142 -22.42 -22.37 -0.29
N TYR A 143 -22.95 -23.15 0.65
CA TYR A 143 -22.21 -24.22 1.35
C TYR A 143 -22.26 -25.53 0.56
#